data_AF-A0A4V6NXL3-F1
#
_entry.id   AF-A0A4V6NXL3-F1
#
_cell.length_a   1.000
_cell.length_b   1.000
_cell.length_c   1.000
_cell.angle_alpha   90.00
_cell.angle_beta   90.00
_cell.angle_gamma   90.00
#
_symmetry.space_group_name_H-M   'P 1'
#
loop_
_entity.id
_entity.type
_entity.pdbx_description
1 polymer ?
#
loop_
_entity_poly.entity_id
_entity_poly.type
_entity_poly.pdbx_seq_one_letter_code
_entity_poly.pdbx_strand_id
1 'polypeptide(L)'
;DLEWFAMPAILLEQFRIWNGPNSPAAVAFWAFVSDETQARLEAGAHKLRPDEWRAGQNLWLIELVAPFGATDEILVDLSASVFEGAPFKFHTIGPDGQRRISVYPTPASEG
;
A
#
# COMPACT_ATOMS: atom_id res chain seq x y z
N ASP A 1 -7.14 -9.48 15.04
CA ASP A 1 -8.30 -9.87 14.25
C ASP A 1 -8.01 -9.54 12.79
N LEU A 2 -7.65 -10.56 11.99
CA LEU A 2 -7.25 -10.38 10.59
C LEU A 2 -8.43 -9.88 9.73
N GLU A 3 -9.63 -10.29 10.12
CA GLU A 3 -10.90 -9.88 9.52
C GLU A 3 -11.04 -8.36 9.54
N TRP A 4 -10.80 -7.71 10.69
CA TRP A 4 -10.96 -6.26 10.78
C TRP A 4 -9.92 -5.46 9.98
N PHE A 5 -8.76 -6.06 9.70
CA PHE A 5 -7.67 -5.41 8.97
C PHE A 5 -7.85 -5.47 7.46
N ALA A 6 -8.25 -6.62 6.92
CA ALA A 6 -8.37 -6.82 5.48
C ALA A 6 -9.75 -6.45 4.93
N MET A 7 -10.82 -6.54 5.73
CA MET A 7 -12.19 -6.34 5.25
C MET A 7 -12.44 -4.96 4.62
N PRO A 8 -11.95 -3.83 5.15
CA PRO A 8 -12.13 -2.55 4.47
C PRO A 8 -11.51 -2.52 3.05
N ALA A 9 -10.32 -3.11 2.89
CA ALA A 9 -9.68 -3.25 1.58
C ALA A 9 -10.52 -4.09 0.62
N ILE A 10 -11.00 -5.25 1.09
CA ILE A 10 -11.78 -6.20 0.30
C ILE A 10 -13.11 -5.59 -0.13
N LEU A 11 -13.86 -4.98 0.81
CA LEU A 11 -15.17 -4.38 0.54
C LEU A 11 -15.10 -3.20 -0.44
N LEU A 12 -13.95 -2.50 -0.47
CA LEU A 12 -13.70 -1.40 -1.39
C LEU A 12 -12.99 -1.83 -2.67
N GLU A 13 -12.69 -3.11 -2.83
CA GLU A 13 -11.88 -3.66 -3.93
C GLU A 13 -10.49 -2.98 -4.06
N GLN A 14 -9.96 -2.49 -2.93
CA GLN A 14 -8.66 -1.83 -2.84
C GLN A 14 -7.56 -2.83 -2.45
N PHE A 15 -7.49 -3.93 -3.19
CA PHE A 15 -6.50 -4.98 -2.99
C PHE A 15 -6.06 -5.63 -4.31
N ARG A 16 -4.86 -6.23 -4.29
CA ARG A 16 -4.39 -7.10 -5.37
C ARG A 16 -3.66 -8.30 -4.81
N ILE A 17 -3.85 -9.44 -5.47
CA ILE A 17 -3.17 -10.70 -5.16
C ILE A 17 -2.28 -11.07 -6.34
N TRP A 18 -1.05 -11.48 -6.06
CA TRP A 18 -0.15 -12.11 -7.02
C TRP A 18 -0.08 -13.60 -6.72
N ASN A 19 -0.39 -14.42 -7.71
CA ASN A 19 -0.39 -15.88 -7.58
C ASN A 19 1.00 -16.43 -7.93
N GLY A 20 1.52 -17.28 -7.05
CA GLY A 20 2.62 -18.17 -7.36
C GLY A 20 2.12 -19.43 -8.09
N PRO A 21 3.01 -20.41 -8.33
CA PRO A 21 2.69 -21.61 -9.09
C PRO A 21 1.49 -22.43 -8.56
N ASN A 22 1.29 -22.44 -7.24
CA ASN A 22 0.29 -23.30 -6.59
C ASN A 22 -0.68 -22.55 -5.65
N SER A 23 -0.40 -21.29 -5.32
CA SER A 23 -1.12 -20.52 -4.29
C SER A 23 -0.82 -19.02 -4.39
N PRO A 24 -1.61 -18.15 -3.74
CA PRO A 24 -1.24 -16.75 -3.54
C PRO A 24 0.17 -16.62 -2.97
N ALA A 25 0.99 -15.79 -3.60
CA ALA A 25 2.38 -15.52 -3.22
C ALA A 25 2.54 -14.15 -2.54
N ALA A 26 1.69 -13.19 -2.89
CA ALA A 26 1.66 -11.88 -2.24
C ALA A 26 0.27 -11.24 -2.28
N VAL A 27 0.02 -10.31 -1.36
CA VAL A 27 -1.16 -9.45 -1.34
C VAL A 27 -0.78 -8.02 -0.96
N ALA A 28 -1.41 -7.05 -1.62
CA ALA A 28 -1.30 -5.63 -1.32
C ALA A 28 -2.67 -5.07 -0.98
N PHE A 29 -2.72 -4.15 -0.01
CA PHE A 29 -3.88 -3.35 0.35
C PHE A 29 -3.54 -1.87 0.28
N TRP A 30 -4.40 -1.05 -0.33
CA TRP A 30 -4.18 0.39 -0.42
C TRP A 30 -5.40 1.19 0.01
N ALA A 31 -5.17 2.48 0.26
CA ALA A 31 -6.20 3.45 0.62
C ALA A 31 -5.96 4.80 -0.05
N PHE A 32 -7.05 5.48 -0.39
CA PHE A 32 -7.05 6.90 -0.76
C PHE A 32 -7.54 7.71 0.44
N VAL A 33 -6.59 8.27 1.18
CA VAL A 33 -6.86 8.88 2.49
C VAL A 33 -6.99 10.41 2.40
N SER A 34 -7.66 11.00 3.38
CA SER A 34 -7.72 12.45 3.57
C SER A 34 -6.36 13.01 4.03
N ASP A 35 -6.19 14.33 3.97
CA ASP A 35 -4.98 15.01 4.47
C ASP A 35 -4.77 14.77 5.98
N GLU A 36 -5.85 14.76 6.75
CA GLU A 36 -5.81 14.48 8.19
C GLU A 36 -5.29 13.06 8.48
N THR A 37 -5.84 12.06 7.78
CA THR A 37 -5.41 10.67 7.93
C THR A 37 -3.97 10.50 7.48
N GLN A 38 -3.58 11.12 6.36
CA GLN A 38 -2.19 11.13 5.90
C GLN A 38 -1.24 11.69 6.97
N ALA A 39 -1.52 12.87 7.53
CA ALA A 39 -0.66 13.47 8.55
C ALA A 39 -0.47 12.53 9.77
N ARG A 40 -1.53 11.79 10.14
CA ARG A 40 -1.48 10.81 11.23
C ARG A 40 -0.64 9.58 10.88
N LEU A 41 -0.73 9.08 9.64
CA LEU A 41 0.12 8.01 9.13
C LEU A 41 1.59 8.45 9.06
N GLU A 42 1.86 9.69 8.65
CA GLU A 42 3.20 10.26 8.63
C GLU A 42 3.78 10.43 10.04
N ALA A 43 2.93 10.69 11.04
CA ALA A 43 3.32 10.69 12.45
C ALA A 43 3.53 9.28 13.06
N GLY A 44 3.41 8.21 12.26
CA GLY A 44 3.67 6.83 12.69
C GLY A 44 2.45 6.02 13.10
N ALA A 45 1.22 6.54 12.94
CA ALA A 45 0.03 5.71 13.04
C ALA A 45 0.05 4.63 11.94
N HIS A 46 -0.54 3.47 12.21
CA HIS A 46 -0.47 2.31 11.31
C HIS A 46 -1.81 1.58 11.12
N LYS A 47 -2.89 2.17 11.62
CA LYS A 47 -4.25 1.62 11.51
C LYS A 47 -5.18 2.69 10.96
N LEU A 48 -6.00 2.26 10.03
CA LEU A 48 -7.09 3.06 9.46
C LEU A 48 -8.41 2.56 10.05
N ARG A 49 -9.33 3.49 10.32
CA ARG A 49 -10.74 3.15 10.49
C ARG A 49 -11.37 2.89 9.11
N PRO A 50 -12.47 2.11 9.02
CA PRO A 50 -13.10 1.80 7.73
C PRO A 50 -13.46 3.02 6.88
N ASP A 51 -13.92 4.10 7.51
CA ASP A 51 -14.27 5.37 6.85
C ASP A 51 -13.07 6.10 6.23
N GLU A 52 -11.84 5.76 6.64
CA GLU A 52 -10.62 6.43 6.20
C GLU A 52 -10.05 5.87 4.88
N TRP A 53 -10.50 4.68 4.43
CA TRP A 53 -9.90 3.98 3.30
C TRP A 53 -10.17 4.62 1.92
N ARG A 54 -11.27 5.38 1.80
CA ARG A 54 -11.67 6.10 0.57
C ARG A 54 -12.11 7.52 0.90
N ALA A 55 -11.36 8.19 1.78
CA ALA A 55 -11.68 9.49 2.35
C ALA A 55 -11.01 10.69 1.65
N GLY A 56 -10.19 10.46 0.63
CA GLY A 56 -9.48 11.54 -0.06
C GLY A 56 -8.78 11.08 -1.33
N GLN A 57 -7.65 11.71 -1.65
CA GLN A 57 -6.87 11.44 -2.86
C GLN A 57 -5.42 11.01 -2.56
N ASN A 58 -4.99 11.09 -1.29
CA ASN A 58 -3.63 10.70 -0.93
C ASN A 58 -3.50 9.18 -0.97
N LEU A 59 -2.75 8.66 -1.93
CA LEU A 59 -2.59 7.23 -2.11
C LEU A 59 -1.53 6.67 -1.15
N TRP A 60 -1.95 5.69 -0.35
CA TRP A 60 -1.09 4.94 0.55
C TRP A 60 -1.22 3.44 0.29
N LEU A 61 -0.08 2.77 0.14
CA LEU A 61 0.02 1.32 0.26
C LEU A 61 0.08 0.98 1.76
N ILE A 62 -1.02 0.44 2.28
CA ILE A 62 -1.25 0.19 3.70
C ILE A 62 -0.55 -1.09 4.15
N GLU A 63 -0.57 -2.11 3.31
CA GLU A 63 0.07 -3.39 3.58
C GLU A 63 0.57 -4.02 2.30
N LEU A 64 1.74 -4.65 2.39
CA LEU A 64 2.28 -5.53 1.37
C LEU A 64 2.85 -6.76 2.05
N VAL A 65 2.13 -7.87 1.94
CA VAL A 65 2.58 -9.17 2.46
C VAL A 65 3.16 -9.95 1.29
N ALA A 66 4.50 -10.06 1.26
CA ALA A 66 5.25 -10.77 0.24
C ALA A 66 6.35 -11.65 0.89
N PRO A 67 5.97 -12.77 1.55
CA PRO A 67 6.87 -13.54 2.42
C PRO A 67 8.02 -14.24 1.68
N PHE A 68 7.91 -14.36 0.36
CA PHE A 68 8.91 -15.00 -0.50
C PHE A 68 9.73 -13.99 -1.34
N GLY A 69 9.63 -12.69 -1.02
CA GLY A 69 10.29 -11.61 -1.77
C GLY A 69 9.44 -11.03 -2.89
N ALA A 70 10.10 -10.45 -3.91
CA ALA A 70 9.50 -9.75 -5.05
C ALA A 70 8.85 -8.38 -4.75
N THR A 71 9.23 -7.74 -3.64
CA THR A 71 8.68 -6.44 -3.23
C THR A 71 8.86 -5.37 -4.32
N ASP A 72 10.06 -5.25 -4.89
CA ASP A 72 10.36 -4.19 -5.86
C ASP A 72 9.55 -4.39 -7.16
N GLU A 73 9.46 -5.62 -7.66
CA GLU A 73 8.65 -5.95 -8.83
C GLU A 73 7.16 -5.69 -8.59
N ILE A 74 6.66 -5.99 -7.39
CA ILE A 74 5.26 -5.70 -7.00
C ILE A 74 5.00 -4.20 -6.96
N LEU A 75 5.93 -3.39 -6.42
CA LEU A 75 5.78 -1.94 -6.39
C LEU A 75 5.75 -1.34 -7.80
N VAL A 76 6.59 -1.85 -8.71
CA VAL A 76 6.58 -1.47 -10.13
C VAL A 76 5.24 -1.82 -10.80
N ASP A 77 4.75 -3.05 -10.62
CA ASP A 77 3.48 -3.50 -11.19
C ASP A 77 2.29 -2.69 -10.64
N LEU A 78 2.24 -2.44 -9.32
CA LEU A 78 1.22 -1.57 -8.70
C LEU A 78 1.24 -0.17 -9.30
N SER A 79 2.43 0.44 -9.39
CA SER A 79 2.60 1.76 -9.99
C SER A 79 2.08 1.79 -11.43
N ALA A 80 2.39 0.78 -12.25
CA ALA A 80 2.07 0.79 -13.66
C ALA A 80 0.60 0.46 -13.97
N SER A 81 -0.01 -0.43 -13.20
CA SER A 81 -1.29 -1.05 -13.59
C SER A 81 -2.47 -0.78 -12.65
N VAL A 82 -2.23 -0.35 -11.41
CA VAL A 82 -3.29 -0.03 -10.44
C VAL A 82 -3.32 1.46 -10.16
N PHE A 83 -2.15 2.09 -10.03
CA PHE A 83 -2.01 3.48 -9.62
C PHE A 83 -1.74 4.44 -10.77
N GLU A 84 -1.65 3.93 -12.00
CA GLU A 84 -1.48 4.75 -13.22
C GLU A 84 -0.31 5.75 -13.16
N GLY A 85 0.78 5.35 -12.49
CA GLY A 85 1.98 6.18 -12.28
C GLY A 85 1.84 7.24 -11.19
N ALA A 86 0.72 7.31 -10.48
CA ALA A 86 0.56 8.19 -9.33
C ALA A 86 1.57 7.83 -8.23
N PRO A 87 2.19 8.83 -7.58
CA PRO A 87 3.09 8.56 -6.48
C PRO A 87 2.30 8.06 -5.28
N PHE A 88 2.89 7.17 -4.49
CA PHE A 88 2.24 6.64 -3.30
C PHE A 88 3.20 6.48 -2.13
N LYS A 89 2.65 6.56 -0.92
CA LYS A 89 3.40 6.44 0.34
C LYS A 89 3.19 5.07 0.96
N PHE A 90 4.18 4.60 1.70
CA PHE A 90 4.07 3.39 2.50
C PHE A 90 5.04 3.42 3.67
N HIS A 91 4.74 2.67 4.72
CA HIS A 91 5.70 2.44 5.80
C HIS A 91 6.68 1.34 5.41
N THR A 92 7.96 1.56 5.70
CA THR A 92 9.01 0.54 5.64
C THR A 92 9.71 0.42 6.98
N ILE A 93 10.41 -0.68 7.21
CA ILE A 93 11.28 -0.87 8.37
C ILE A 93 12.72 -0.68 7.90
N GLY A 94 13.40 0.31 8.47
CA GLY A 94 14.81 0.56 8.21
C GLY A 94 15.72 -0.54 8.78
N PRO A 95 17.00 -0.58 8.38
CA PRO A 95 17.99 -1.53 8.93
C PRO A 95 18.19 -1.43 10.45
N ASP A 96 17.82 -0.29 11.04
CA ASP A 96 17.82 0.00 12.47
C ASP A 96 16.54 -0.48 13.20
N GLY A 97 15.64 -1.15 12.49
CA GLY A 97 14.34 -1.59 13.01
C GLY A 97 13.32 -0.46 13.16
N GLN A 98 13.66 0.77 12.77
CA GLN A 98 12.76 1.91 12.90
C GLN A 98 11.82 1.99 11.70
N ARG A 99 10.55 2.30 11.99
CA ARG A 99 9.57 2.56 10.95
C ARG A 99 9.87 3.90 10.28
N ARG A 100 9.85 3.92 8.95
CA ARG A 100 10.04 5.12 8.13
C ARG A 100 8.97 5.19 7.06
N ILE A 101 8.80 6.36 6.48
CA ILE A 101 7.92 6.56 5.32
C ILE A 101 8.79 6.50 4.07
N SER A 102 8.36 5.71 3.11
CA SER A 102 8.91 5.67 1.76
C SER A 102 7.88 6.26 0.79
N VAL A 103 8.38 6.90 -0.26
CA VAL A 103 7.57 7.40 -1.38
C VAL A 103 8.01 6.64 -2.62
N TYR A 104 7.08 5.95 -3.27
CA TYR A 104 7.30 5.46 -4.63
C TYR A 104 6.98 6.63 -5.59
N PRO A 105 7.96 7.09 -6.38
CA PRO A 105 7.80 8.27 -7.21
C PRO A 105 6.96 7.98 -8.46
N THR A 106 6.46 9.03 -9.09
CA THR A 106 5.96 8.93 -10.46
C THR A 106 7.10 8.49 -11.38
N PRO A 107 6.92 7.43 -12.19
CA PRO A 107 7.90 7.01 -13.17
C PRO A 107 8.23 8.17 -14.13
N ALA A 108 9.50 8.33 -14.49
CA ALA A 108 9.86 9.31 -15.51
C ALA A 108 9.22 8.90 -16.84
N SER A 109 8.57 9.84 -17.53
CA SER A 109 8.10 9.62 -18.89
C SER A 109 9.31 9.27 -19.75
N GLU A 110 9.36 8.08 -20.32
CA GLU A 110 10.32 7.78 -21.39
C GLU A 110 9.92 8.68 -22.57
N GLY A 111 10.76 9.70 -22.84
CA GLY A 111 10.57 10.64 -23.95
C GLY A 111 11.01 10.08 -25.29
#